data_AF-A0A2U2H9W2-F1
#
_entry.id   AF-A0A2U2H9W2-F1
#
_cell.length_a   1.000
_cell.length_b   1.000
_cell.length_c   1.000
_cell.angle_alpha   90.00
_cell.angle_beta   90.00
_cell.angle_gamma   90.00
#
_symmetry.space_group_name_H-M   'P 1'
#
loop_
_entity.id
_entity.type
_entity.pdbx_description
1 polymer ?
#
loop_
_entity_poly.entity_id
_entity_poly.type
_entity_poly.pdbx_seq_one_letter_code
_entity_poly.pdbx_strand_id
1 'polypeptide(L)'
;MGGAKGRAVAAVFAVLLAAAVSRYPFEGTVLGPVLLAYAGLLCWRPVLWLALLPALLPVLDLAPWTGWFFLEEIDLLLLVTAAVGYWRPDAGAGAARAALPRAVRHAAALVSLALALALWRAMTPWPQADLNAFATYQSGWNGVRTAKGWLWALILLPLLRRDAGPALERLRSHFFPGMLAGLALVALAAGAERIAFPGLLNMASDYRTSAPFSAMHTGGAALDGYLSLCLPLLAPWLAGPSGRLRTTVALALLAAAAYAGLTTFSRTLYLAFGVSALLLWALHRPAPTPRQRALAALALVLAASALTLVFSAGGYRGLAAAMLVLCAAGWLATRGLGWRDA
;
A
#
# COMPACT_ATOMS: atom_id res chain seq x y z
N MET A 1 17.35 -12.20 18.20
CA MET A 1 17.44 -11.40 19.44
C MET A 1 17.27 -12.38 20.57
N GLY A 2 18.10 -12.35 21.62
CA GLY A 2 17.86 -13.24 22.78
C GLY A 2 16.44 -13.06 23.32
N GLY A 3 15.80 -14.15 23.79
CA GLY A 3 14.38 -14.14 24.17
C GLY A 3 13.99 -13.02 25.15
N ALA A 4 14.90 -12.64 26.05
CA ALA A 4 14.69 -11.52 26.98
C ALA A 4 14.58 -10.15 26.28
N LYS A 5 15.36 -9.89 25.23
CA LYS A 5 15.31 -8.62 24.47
C LYS A 5 14.00 -8.48 23.70
N GLY A 6 13.49 -9.57 23.13
CA GLY A 6 12.19 -9.58 22.45
C GLY A 6 11.03 -9.23 23.40
N ARG A 7 11.01 -9.84 24.59
CA ARG A 7 9.98 -9.58 25.61
C ARG A 7 10.04 -8.15 26.15
N ALA A 8 11.22 -7.58 26.33
CA ALA A 8 11.35 -6.18 26.73
C ALA A 8 10.76 -5.22 25.68
N VAL A 9 11.07 -5.45 24.40
CA VAL A 9 10.48 -4.67 23.28
C VAL A 9 8.97 -4.84 23.23
N ALA A 10 8.47 -6.06 23.42
CA ALA A 10 7.04 -6.33 23.47
C ALA A 10 6.34 -5.60 24.63
N ALA A 11 6.96 -5.56 25.81
CA ALA A 11 6.42 -4.83 26.96
C ALA A 11 6.30 -3.33 26.68
N VAL A 12 7.29 -2.72 26.00
CA VAL A 12 7.22 -1.33 25.56
C VAL A 12 6.01 -1.11 24.65
N PHE A 13 5.81 -1.97 23.64
CA PHE A 13 4.65 -1.84 22.76
C PHE A 13 3.31 -2.11 23.47
N ALA A 14 3.28 -3.00 24.46
CA ALA A 14 2.08 -3.23 25.26
C ALA A 14 1.73 -2.01 26.14
N VAL A 15 2.72 -1.33 26.72
CA VAL A 15 2.52 -0.08 27.47
C VAL A 15 2.05 1.03 26.53
N LEU A 16 2.67 1.17 25.36
CA LEU A 16 2.24 2.15 24.35
C LEU A 16 0.80 1.86 23.86
N LEU A 17 0.45 0.59 23.67
CA LEU A 17 -0.92 0.19 23.34
C LEU A 17 -1.91 0.58 24.44
N ALA A 18 -1.59 0.29 25.70
CA ALA A 18 -2.45 0.65 26.83
C ALA A 18 -2.63 2.17 26.92
N ALA A 19 -1.56 2.95 26.74
CA ALA A 19 -1.62 4.40 26.70
C ALA A 19 -2.48 4.91 25.53
N ALA A 20 -2.30 4.36 24.32
CA ALA A 20 -3.06 4.75 23.15
C ALA A 20 -4.56 4.41 23.29
N VAL A 21 -4.88 3.19 23.76
CA VAL A 21 -6.26 2.75 24.03
C VAL A 21 -6.91 3.60 25.12
N SER A 22 -6.18 4.05 26.13
CA SER A 22 -6.73 4.92 27.19
C SER A 22 -7.13 6.32 26.70
N ARG A 23 -6.68 6.72 25.50
CA ARG A 23 -6.89 8.05 24.92
C ARG A 23 -7.76 8.04 23.68
N TYR A 24 -7.74 6.96 22.92
CA TYR A 24 -8.46 6.86 21.67
C TYR A 24 -9.99 6.88 21.88
N PRO A 25 -10.76 7.67 21.11
CA PRO A 25 -12.20 7.79 21.26
C PRO A 25 -12.93 6.59 20.64
N PHE A 26 -13.19 5.56 21.46
CA PHE A 26 -13.89 4.36 20.99
C PHE A 26 -15.40 4.57 20.79
N GLU A 27 -15.98 5.63 21.34
CA GLU A 27 -17.42 5.88 21.33
C GLU A 27 -17.99 5.89 19.90
N GLY A 28 -19.04 5.10 19.67
CA GLY A 28 -19.67 4.98 18.35
C GLY A 28 -18.87 4.20 17.30
N THR A 29 -17.71 3.62 17.65
CA THR A 29 -16.87 2.85 16.72
C THR A 29 -16.93 1.34 17.01
N VAL A 30 -16.67 0.53 15.98
CA VAL A 30 -16.50 -0.93 16.12
C VAL A 30 -15.06 -1.36 16.44
N LEU A 31 -14.16 -0.40 16.68
CA LEU A 31 -12.72 -0.65 16.75
C LEU A 31 -12.33 -1.51 17.95
N GLY A 32 -12.97 -1.32 19.11
CA GLY A 32 -12.68 -2.11 20.32
C GLY A 32 -12.85 -3.61 20.09
N PRO A 33 -14.04 -4.08 19.64
CA PRO A 33 -14.26 -5.47 19.25
C PRO A 33 -13.28 -5.96 18.17
N VAL A 34 -12.98 -5.13 17.15
CA VAL A 34 -12.02 -5.48 16.10
C VAL A 34 -10.61 -5.70 16.66
N LEU A 35 -10.14 -4.84 17.56
CA LEU A 35 -8.83 -4.96 18.21
C LEU A 35 -8.75 -6.20 19.09
N LEU A 36 -9.80 -6.52 19.86
CA LEU A 36 -9.85 -7.73 20.68
C LEU A 36 -9.84 -8.99 19.83
N ALA A 37 -10.64 -9.04 18.76
CA ALA A 37 -10.67 -10.16 17.83
C ALA A 37 -9.31 -10.32 17.13
N TYR A 38 -8.72 -9.21 16.68
CA TYR A 38 -7.39 -9.20 16.06
C TYR A 38 -6.31 -9.71 17.02
N ALA A 39 -6.26 -9.18 18.25
CA ALA A 39 -5.32 -9.64 19.28
C ALA A 39 -5.50 -11.13 19.59
N GLY A 40 -6.74 -11.59 19.78
CA GLY A 40 -7.05 -13.01 20.01
C GLY A 40 -6.58 -13.91 18.87
N LEU A 41 -6.83 -13.52 17.62
CA LEU A 41 -6.36 -14.24 16.43
C LEU A 41 -4.83 -14.28 16.35
N LEU A 42 -4.15 -13.19 16.69
CA LEU A 42 -2.68 -13.12 16.68
C LEU A 42 -2.07 -13.93 17.83
N CYS A 43 -2.71 -14.00 18.98
CA CYS A 43 -2.30 -14.87 20.08
C CYS A 43 -2.47 -16.35 19.72
N TRP A 44 -3.55 -16.70 19.02
CA TRP A 44 -3.80 -18.07 18.54
C TRP A 44 -2.87 -18.47 17.39
N ARG A 45 -2.82 -17.65 16.34
CA ARG A 45 -2.01 -17.87 15.13
C ARG A 45 -1.35 -16.56 14.70
N PRO A 46 -0.13 -16.29 15.22
CA PRO A 46 0.56 -15.04 14.94
C PRO A 46 0.71 -14.73 13.45
N VAL A 47 0.99 -15.74 12.61
CA VAL A 47 1.19 -15.58 11.15
C VAL A 47 0.02 -14.87 10.46
N LEU A 48 -1.18 -14.89 11.04
CA LEU A 48 -2.37 -14.22 10.48
C LEU A 48 -2.19 -12.71 10.32
N TRP A 49 -1.29 -12.06 11.07
CA TRP A 49 -1.00 -10.63 10.87
C TRP A 49 -0.56 -10.34 9.42
N LEU A 50 0.12 -11.28 8.76
CA LEU A 50 0.54 -11.14 7.36
C LEU A 50 -0.65 -10.97 6.42
N ALA A 51 -1.81 -11.56 6.71
CA ALA A 51 -3.01 -11.42 5.87
C ALA A 51 -3.92 -10.31 6.38
N LEU A 52 -4.19 -10.27 7.69
CA LEU A 52 -5.16 -9.38 8.29
C LEU A 52 -4.71 -7.92 8.26
N LEU A 53 -3.44 -7.64 8.58
CA LEU A 53 -2.93 -6.27 8.59
C LEU A 53 -3.04 -5.60 7.21
N PRO A 54 -2.55 -6.17 6.09
CA PRO A 54 -2.72 -5.54 4.77
C PRO A 54 -4.16 -5.49 4.27
N ALA A 55 -5.04 -6.41 4.71
CA ALA A 55 -6.46 -6.37 4.38
C ALA A 55 -7.20 -5.23 5.09
N LEU A 56 -6.84 -4.96 6.34
CA LEU A 56 -7.44 -3.92 7.17
C LEU A 56 -6.79 -2.55 6.97
N LEU A 57 -5.53 -2.51 6.51
CA LEU A 57 -4.75 -1.29 6.28
C LEU A 57 -5.52 -0.19 5.55
N PRO A 58 -6.20 -0.45 4.42
CA PRO A 58 -6.85 0.62 3.69
C PRO A 58 -8.24 0.99 4.23
N VAL A 59 -8.86 0.18 5.09
CA VAL A 59 -10.27 0.40 5.51
C VAL A 59 -10.41 0.88 6.94
N LEU A 60 -9.36 0.77 7.76
CA LEU A 60 -9.34 1.27 9.13
C LEU A 60 -8.77 2.68 9.18
N ASP A 61 -9.54 3.60 8.62
CA ASP A 61 -9.33 5.05 8.74
C ASP A 61 -10.66 5.66 9.16
N LEU A 62 -10.84 5.78 10.48
CA LEU A 62 -12.05 6.33 11.08
C LEU A 62 -11.92 7.82 11.38
N ALA A 63 -10.87 8.48 10.90
CA ALA A 63 -10.66 9.92 11.10
C ALA A 63 -11.89 10.78 10.71
N PRO A 64 -12.70 10.46 9.68
CA PRO A 64 -13.91 11.22 9.38
C PRO A 64 -14.98 11.17 10.48
N TRP A 65 -14.99 10.12 11.30
CA TRP A 65 -15.95 9.95 12.41
C TRP A 65 -15.34 10.39 13.76
N THR A 66 -14.07 10.08 14.00
CA THR A 66 -13.42 10.35 15.29
C THR A 66 -12.75 11.73 15.34
N GLY A 67 -12.39 12.30 14.19
CA GLY A 67 -11.55 13.49 14.08
C GLY A 67 -10.07 13.23 14.38
N TRP A 68 -9.68 12.00 14.75
CA TRP A 68 -8.31 11.64 15.10
C TRP A 68 -7.55 11.18 13.87
N PHE A 69 -6.46 11.89 13.54
CA PHE A 69 -5.60 11.53 12.40
C PHE A 69 -4.11 11.47 12.77
N PHE A 70 -3.73 11.89 13.98
CA PHE A 70 -2.34 11.76 14.48
C PHE A 70 -2.07 10.41 15.13
N LEU A 71 -3.02 9.90 15.91
CA LEU A 71 -3.10 8.50 16.35
C LEU A 71 -4.30 7.89 15.62
N GLU A 72 -4.01 6.98 14.70
CA GLU A 72 -5.00 6.36 13.81
C GLU A 72 -5.30 4.93 14.28
N GLU A 73 -6.38 4.34 13.76
CA GLU A 73 -6.81 2.99 14.12
C GLU A 73 -5.76 1.96 13.75
N ILE A 74 -5.09 2.18 12.61
CA ILE A 74 -3.99 1.34 12.17
C ILE A 74 -2.81 1.35 13.14
N ASP A 75 -2.54 2.45 13.86
CA ASP A 75 -1.47 2.50 14.87
C ASP A 75 -1.76 1.51 16.00
N LEU A 76 -3.04 1.37 16.41
CA LEU A 76 -3.44 0.41 17.43
C LEU A 76 -3.26 -1.03 16.95
N LEU A 77 -3.61 -1.34 15.70
CA LEU A 77 -3.36 -2.66 15.11
C LEU A 77 -1.85 -2.96 15.02
N LEU A 78 -1.04 -1.97 14.64
CA LEU A 78 0.41 -2.10 14.54
C LEU A 78 1.04 -2.32 15.93
N LEU A 79 0.55 -1.60 16.95
CA LEU A 79 0.94 -1.80 18.35
C LEU A 79 0.60 -3.20 18.85
N VAL A 80 -0.62 -3.71 18.60
CA VAL A 80 -0.99 -5.11 18.91
C VAL A 80 -0.07 -6.09 18.19
N THR A 81 0.17 -5.87 16.90
CA THR A 81 1.03 -6.72 16.07
C THR A 81 2.45 -6.77 16.61
N ALA A 82 3.00 -5.62 17.00
CA ALA A 82 4.34 -5.51 17.56
C ALA A 82 4.42 -6.15 18.96
N ALA A 83 3.46 -5.87 19.85
CA ALA A 83 3.40 -6.45 21.19
C ALA A 83 3.35 -7.99 21.13
N VAL A 84 2.40 -8.56 20.40
CA VAL A 84 2.27 -10.03 20.27
C VAL A 84 3.46 -10.61 19.49
N GLY A 85 3.88 -9.95 18.41
CA GLY A 85 4.95 -10.41 17.53
C GLY A 85 6.30 -10.51 18.24
N TYR A 86 6.67 -9.51 19.04
CA TYR A 86 7.94 -9.47 19.77
C TYR A 86 7.92 -10.29 21.07
N TRP A 87 6.73 -10.54 21.64
CA TRP A 87 6.60 -11.40 22.84
C TRP A 87 6.97 -12.86 22.53
N ARG A 88 6.70 -13.30 21.30
CA ARG A 88 6.98 -14.65 20.84
C ARG A 88 8.47 -14.98 20.96
N PRO A 89 8.83 -16.14 21.53
CA PRO A 89 10.21 -16.59 21.55
C PRO A 89 10.74 -16.70 20.11
N ASP A 90 11.98 -16.23 19.89
CA ASP A 90 12.70 -16.53 18.65
C ASP A 90 12.82 -18.07 18.55
N ALA A 91 12.60 -18.63 17.36
CA ALA A 91 12.57 -20.09 17.12
C ALA A 91 13.97 -20.76 17.20
N GLY A 92 14.84 -20.27 18.09
CA GLY A 92 16.22 -20.75 18.28
C GLY A 92 17.23 -20.15 17.28
N ALA A 93 18.51 -20.30 17.62
CA ALA A 93 19.62 -20.01 16.72
C ALA A 93 19.62 -21.06 15.59
N GLY A 94 19.01 -20.72 14.44
CA GLY A 94 18.90 -21.64 13.31
C GLY A 94 17.64 -21.48 12.47
N ALA A 95 16.60 -20.83 13.01
CA ALA A 95 15.40 -20.52 12.22
C ALA A 95 15.76 -19.55 11.08
N ALA A 96 15.73 -20.05 9.85
CA ALA A 96 16.06 -19.29 8.65
C ALA A 96 15.09 -18.11 8.49
N ARG A 97 15.63 -16.90 8.63
CA ARG A 97 14.91 -15.65 8.35
C ARG A 97 15.04 -15.33 6.87
N ALA A 98 14.00 -14.77 6.28
CA ALA A 98 14.08 -14.24 4.93
C ALA A 98 15.23 -13.22 4.83
N ALA A 99 16.11 -13.43 3.85
CA ALA A 99 17.18 -12.51 3.53
C ALA A 99 16.61 -11.33 2.73
N LEU A 100 16.98 -10.10 3.11
CA LEU A 100 16.70 -8.95 2.24
C LEU A 100 17.79 -8.86 1.17
N PRO A 101 17.42 -8.77 -0.12
CA PRO A 101 18.35 -8.44 -1.17
C PRO A 101 19.10 -7.15 -0.85
N ARG A 102 20.38 -7.06 -1.23
CA ARG A 102 21.21 -5.86 -0.99
C ARG A 102 20.56 -4.59 -1.54
N ALA A 103 20.01 -4.66 -2.75
CA ALA A 103 19.28 -3.54 -3.37
C ALA A 103 18.13 -3.02 -2.50
N VAL A 104 17.31 -3.92 -1.93
CA VAL A 104 16.19 -3.54 -1.04
C VAL A 104 16.71 -2.90 0.25
N ARG A 105 17.81 -3.42 0.82
CA ARG A 105 18.45 -2.80 1.99
C ARG A 105 18.96 -1.39 1.70
N HIS A 106 19.63 -1.18 0.57
CA HIS A 106 20.12 0.14 0.17
C HIS A 106 18.97 1.09 -0.10
N ALA A 107 17.93 0.66 -0.81
CA ALA A 107 16.73 1.46 -1.02
C ALA A 107 16.06 1.85 0.30
N ALA A 108 15.89 0.89 1.23
CA ALA A 108 15.34 1.17 2.55
C ALA A 108 16.22 2.16 3.35
N ALA A 109 17.55 2.05 3.25
CA ALA A 109 18.47 2.99 3.89
C ALA A 109 18.36 4.40 3.32
N LEU A 110 18.28 4.53 1.99
CA LEU A 110 18.09 5.80 1.30
C LEU A 110 16.74 6.44 1.64
N VAL A 111 15.65 5.66 1.65
CA VAL A 111 14.33 6.15 2.07
C VAL A 111 14.35 6.58 3.54
N SER A 112 15.00 5.82 4.42
CA SER A 112 15.15 6.18 5.83
C SER A 112 15.92 7.48 6.01
N LEU A 113 17.01 7.67 5.26
CA LEU A 113 17.79 8.92 5.27
C LEU A 113 16.96 10.10 4.76
N ALA A 114 16.26 9.93 3.63
CA ALA A 114 15.41 10.97 3.06
C ALA A 114 14.29 11.38 4.03
N LEU A 115 13.64 10.42 4.69
CA LEU A 115 12.61 10.70 5.70
C LEU A 115 13.18 11.31 6.97
N ALA A 116 14.37 10.91 7.41
CA ALA A 116 15.05 11.53 8.55
C ALA A 116 15.37 13.01 8.26
N LEU A 117 15.85 13.33 7.06
CA LEU A 117 16.11 14.70 6.64
C LEU A 117 14.82 15.51 6.50
N ALA A 118 13.75 14.92 5.94
CA ALA A 118 12.45 15.57 5.85
C ALA A 118 11.84 15.84 7.23
N LEU A 119 11.94 14.87 8.15
CA LEU A 119 11.48 15.03 9.53
C LEU A 119 12.30 16.08 10.27
N TRP A 120 13.63 16.07 10.13
CA TRP A 120 14.51 17.10 10.70
C TRP A 120 14.08 18.50 10.25
N ARG A 121 13.82 18.69 8.95
CA ARG A 121 13.32 19.95 8.41
C ARG A 121 11.94 20.32 8.96
N ALA A 122 11.02 19.35 9.09
CA ALA A 122 9.69 19.59 9.63
C ALA A 122 9.70 19.94 11.13
N MET A 123 10.72 19.48 11.86
CA MET A 123 10.91 19.73 13.29
C MET A 123 11.83 20.92 13.59
N THR A 124 12.24 21.70 12.58
CA THR A 124 13.15 22.84 12.75
C THR A 124 12.51 24.15 12.26
N PRO A 125 12.31 25.17 13.13
CA PRO A 125 12.54 25.14 14.58
C PRO A 125 11.59 24.15 15.28
N TRP A 126 11.95 23.74 16.50
CA TRP A 126 11.15 22.78 17.27
C TRP A 126 9.71 23.28 17.41
N PRO A 127 8.69 22.53 16.92
CA PRO A 127 7.32 23.01 16.92
C PRO A 127 6.77 23.07 18.35
N GLN A 128 5.99 24.10 18.63
CA GLN A 128 5.30 24.24 19.90
C GLN A 128 4.25 23.12 20.05
N ALA A 129 4.06 22.64 21.28
CA ALA A 129 3.05 21.64 21.62
C ALA A 129 1.86 22.32 22.31
N ASP A 130 1.16 23.17 21.56
CA ASP A 130 -0.06 23.83 22.00
C ASP A 130 -1.30 22.91 21.85
N LEU A 131 -2.49 23.44 22.17
CA LEU A 131 -3.74 22.68 22.09
C LEU A 131 -4.09 22.23 20.66
N ASN A 132 -3.59 22.93 19.63
CA ASN A 132 -3.88 22.63 18.22
C ASN A 132 -2.76 21.84 17.54
N ALA A 133 -1.65 21.57 18.22
CA ALA A 133 -0.45 20.92 17.68
C ALA A 133 -0.75 19.58 16.99
N PHE A 134 -1.77 18.86 17.46
CA PHE A 134 -2.22 17.56 16.95
C PHE A 134 -3.61 17.60 16.29
N ALA A 135 -4.14 18.80 16.01
CA ALA A 135 -5.47 19.00 15.42
C ALA A 135 -5.43 19.61 14.00
N THR A 136 -4.25 19.99 13.50
CA THR A 136 -4.10 20.60 12.17
C THR A 136 -2.96 19.99 11.36
N TYR A 137 -3.16 19.86 10.05
CA TYR A 137 -2.12 19.46 9.09
C TYR A 137 -1.02 20.50 8.89
N GLN A 138 -1.25 21.76 9.30
CA GLN A 138 -0.29 22.85 9.17
C GLN A 138 0.77 22.83 10.29
N SER A 139 0.52 22.08 11.36
CA SER A 139 1.46 21.91 12.47
C SER A 139 2.73 21.19 12.01
N GLY A 140 3.89 21.60 12.54
CA GLY A 140 5.16 20.90 12.29
C GLY A 140 5.09 19.41 12.67
N TRP A 141 4.28 19.06 13.68
CA TRP A 141 4.04 17.67 14.10
C TRP A 141 3.46 16.79 12.99
N ASN A 142 2.81 17.36 11.97
CA ASN A 142 2.35 16.62 10.79
C ASN A 142 3.51 15.88 10.07
N GLY A 143 4.75 16.38 10.21
CA GLY A 143 5.95 15.66 9.76
C GLY A 143 6.15 14.32 10.48
N VAL A 144 5.92 14.28 11.80
CA VAL A 144 5.97 13.03 12.60
C VAL A 144 4.85 12.09 12.16
N ARG A 145 3.62 12.61 11.99
CA ARG A 145 2.48 11.84 11.50
C ARG A 145 2.77 11.18 10.15
N THR A 146 3.46 11.88 9.25
CA THR A 146 3.83 11.34 7.94
C THR A 146 4.97 10.32 8.04
N ALA A 147 5.97 10.59 8.88
CA ALA A 147 7.13 9.71 9.06
C ALA A 147 6.81 8.39 9.79
N LYS A 148 5.78 8.37 10.64
CA LYS A 148 5.44 7.19 11.47
C LYS A 148 5.15 5.94 10.64
N GLY A 149 4.54 6.09 9.45
CA GLY A 149 4.24 4.95 8.57
C GLY A 149 5.49 4.18 8.16
N TRP A 150 6.59 4.89 7.87
CA TRP A 150 7.88 4.26 7.58
C TRP A 150 8.53 3.67 8.83
N LEU A 151 8.44 4.35 9.97
CA LEU A 151 8.92 3.83 11.23
C LEU A 151 8.23 2.49 11.58
N TRP A 152 6.92 2.39 11.37
CA TRP A 152 6.18 1.15 11.52
C TRP A 152 6.65 0.05 10.58
N ALA A 153 6.94 0.37 9.32
CA ALA A 153 7.53 -0.60 8.39
C ALA A 153 8.88 -1.14 8.90
N LEU A 154 9.74 -0.28 9.45
CA LEU A 154 11.00 -0.69 10.06
C LEU A 154 10.80 -1.53 11.33
N ILE A 155 9.85 -1.17 12.19
CA ILE A 155 9.48 -1.91 13.40
C ILE A 155 8.96 -3.31 13.05
N LEU A 156 8.16 -3.45 11.99
CA LEU A 156 7.62 -4.74 11.59
C LEU A 156 8.58 -5.56 10.72
N LEU A 157 9.60 -4.95 10.12
CA LEU A 157 10.52 -5.64 9.21
C LEU A 157 11.18 -6.89 9.83
N PRO A 158 11.68 -6.90 11.09
CA PRO A 158 12.21 -8.11 11.70
C PRO A 158 11.17 -9.21 11.84
N LEU A 159 9.93 -8.85 12.19
CA LEU A 159 8.80 -9.79 12.30
C LEU A 159 8.42 -10.33 10.93
N LEU A 160 8.36 -9.48 9.91
CA LEU A 160 8.12 -9.86 8.51
C LEU A 160 9.16 -10.87 8.05
N ARG A 161 10.45 -10.62 8.27
CA ARG A 161 11.51 -11.55 7.86
C ARG A 161 11.44 -12.91 8.56
N ARG A 162 10.99 -12.93 9.82
CA ARG A 162 10.79 -14.15 10.59
C ARG A 162 9.58 -14.93 10.06
N ASP A 163 8.48 -14.23 9.87
CA ASP A 163 7.20 -14.85 9.53
C ASP A 163 7.00 -15.01 8.01
N ALA A 164 7.84 -14.43 7.14
CA ALA A 164 7.77 -14.63 5.68
C ALA A 164 8.09 -16.05 5.22
N GLY A 165 8.89 -16.77 6.01
CA GLY A 165 9.44 -18.08 5.65
C GLY A 165 10.71 -17.97 4.79
N PRO A 166 11.56 -19.01 4.77
CA PRO A 166 12.84 -18.98 4.06
C PRO A 166 12.70 -18.79 2.54
N ALA A 167 11.61 -19.27 1.94
CA ALA A 167 11.32 -19.13 0.52
C ALA A 167 10.23 -18.09 0.21
N LEU A 168 9.90 -17.22 1.19
CA LEU A 168 8.82 -16.22 1.11
C LEU A 168 7.44 -16.83 0.89
N GLU A 169 7.26 -18.11 1.21
CA GLU A 169 6.04 -18.87 0.97
C GLU A 169 4.84 -18.30 1.74
N ARG A 170 5.07 -17.74 2.94
CA ARG A 170 4.00 -17.13 3.74
C ARG A 170 3.62 -15.75 3.23
N LEU A 171 4.50 -15.04 2.54
CA LEU A 171 4.10 -13.81 1.83
C LEU A 171 3.15 -14.13 0.68
N ARG A 172 3.44 -15.18 -0.09
CA ARG A 172 2.58 -15.60 -1.21
C ARG A 172 1.22 -16.13 -0.75
N SER A 173 1.19 -16.89 0.34
CA SER A 173 -0.03 -17.54 0.84
C SER A 173 -0.89 -16.67 1.77
N HIS A 174 -0.32 -15.64 2.42
CA HIS A 174 -1.05 -14.80 3.37
C HIS A 174 -1.01 -13.32 2.99
N PHE A 175 0.18 -12.75 2.80
CA PHE A 175 0.33 -11.31 2.52
C PHE A 175 -0.30 -10.88 1.19
N PHE A 176 -0.10 -11.64 0.12
CA PHE A 176 -0.68 -11.30 -1.18
C PHE A 176 -2.23 -11.38 -1.14
N PRO A 177 -2.85 -12.48 -0.68
CA PRO A 177 -4.30 -12.52 -0.51
C PRO A 177 -4.82 -11.40 0.40
N GLY A 178 -4.11 -11.07 1.48
CA GLY A 178 -4.48 -9.98 2.38
C GLY A 178 -4.50 -8.61 1.68
N MET A 179 -3.45 -8.30 0.92
CA MET A 179 -3.41 -7.09 0.07
C MET A 179 -4.55 -7.07 -0.97
N LEU A 180 -4.86 -8.22 -1.58
CA LEU A 180 -5.95 -8.32 -2.55
C LEU A 180 -7.34 -8.19 -1.91
N ALA A 181 -7.51 -8.69 -0.67
CA ALA A 181 -8.72 -8.48 0.10
C ALA A 181 -8.90 -7.00 0.45
N GLY A 182 -7.84 -6.32 0.87
CA GLY A 182 -7.86 -4.87 1.09
C GLY A 182 -8.18 -4.10 -0.20
N LEU A 183 -7.60 -4.48 -1.34
CA LEU A 183 -7.92 -3.92 -2.66
C LEU A 183 -9.41 -4.10 -3.01
N ALA A 184 -9.97 -5.29 -2.75
CA ALA A 184 -11.38 -5.56 -2.98
C ALA A 184 -12.26 -4.63 -2.14
N LEU A 185 -11.94 -4.46 -0.85
CA LEU A 185 -12.68 -3.57 0.05
C LEU A 185 -12.59 -2.11 -0.39
N VAL A 186 -11.41 -1.63 -0.81
CA VAL A 186 -11.23 -0.29 -1.36
C VAL A 186 -12.04 -0.09 -2.63
N ALA A 187 -12.02 -1.06 -3.54
CA ALA A 187 -12.76 -0.97 -4.79
C ALA A 187 -14.29 -0.97 -4.55
N LEU A 188 -14.76 -1.75 -3.58
CA LEU A 188 -16.16 -1.73 -3.14
C LEU A 188 -16.54 -0.37 -2.53
N ALA A 189 -15.71 0.18 -1.65
CA ALA A 189 -15.93 1.49 -1.04
C ALA A 189 -15.95 2.60 -2.10
N ALA A 190 -15.00 2.59 -3.03
CA ALA A 190 -14.95 3.52 -4.16
C ALA A 190 -16.21 3.42 -5.03
N GLY A 191 -16.67 2.20 -5.34
CA GLY A 191 -17.91 1.98 -6.08
C GLY A 191 -19.15 2.50 -5.34
N ALA A 192 -19.25 2.22 -4.03
CA ALA A 192 -20.35 2.68 -3.20
C ALA A 192 -20.40 4.22 -3.09
N GLU A 193 -19.26 4.86 -2.86
CA GLU A 193 -19.12 6.33 -2.88
C GLU A 193 -19.57 6.88 -4.23
N ARG A 194 -19.07 6.32 -5.33
CA ARG A 194 -19.44 6.75 -6.68
C ARG A 194 -20.93 6.60 -6.97
N ILE A 195 -21.58 5.56 -6.48
CA ILE A 195 -23.04 5.39 -6.58
C ILE A 195 -23.77 6.48 -5.79
N ALA A 196 -23.30 6.78 -4.57
CA ALA A 196 -23.95 7.74 -3.68
C ALA A 196 -23.84 9.20 -4.13
N PHE A 197 -22.75 9.59 -4.79
CA PHE A 197 -22.48 10.99 -5.12
C PHE A 197 -22.66 11.33 -6.63
N PRO A 198 -21.72 11.02 -7.55
CA PRO A 198 -21.85 11.41 -8.95
C PRO A 198 -22.63 10.41 -9.83
N GLY A 199 -22.83 9.18 -9.38
CA GLY A 199 -23.27 8.04 -10.17
C GLY A 199 -22.10 7.21 -10.71
N LEU A 200 -22.27 5.87 -10.76
CA LEU A 200 -21.20 4.93 -11.08
C LEU A 200 -20.48 5.23 -12.41
N LEU A 201 -21.23 5.57 -13.46
CA LEU A 201 -20.68 5.79 -14.82
C LEU A 201 -20.43 7.27 -15.17
N ASN A 202 -20.73 8.20 -14.26
CA ASN A 202 -20.62 9.63 -14.52
C ASN A 202 -19.16 10.13 -14.45
N MET A 203 -18.42 9.98 -15.54
CA MET A 203 -17.04 10.47 -15.67
C MET A 203 -16.95 11.93 -16.12
N ALA A 204 -18.08 12.62 -16.27
CA ALA A 204 -18.13 14.03 -16.65
C ALA A 204 -18.12 14.97 -15.42
N SER A 205 -18.45 14.44 -14.24
CA SER A 205 -18.36 15.17 -12.97
C SER A 205 -16.91 15.33 -12.51
N ASP A 206 -16.59 16.46 -11.91
CA ASP A 206 -15.30 16.74 -11.24
C ASP A 206 -15.15 16.03 -9.88
N TYR A 207 -16.08 15.15 -9.52
CA TYR A 207 -16.06 14.42 -8.26
C TYR A 207 -14.91 13.39 -8.21
N ARG A 208 -13.92 13.66 -7.37
CA ARG A 208 -12.77 12.80 -7.10
C ARG A 208 -13.10 11.80 -5.98
N THR A 209 -12.93 10.52 -6.28
CA THR A 209 -13.15 9.45 -5.28
C THR A 209 -12.07 9.46 -4.22
N SER A 210 -12.49 9.38 -2.96
CA SER A 210 -11.64 9.37 -1.77
C SER A 210 -11.50 7.97 -1.17
N ALA A 211 -12.52 7.14 -1.34
CA ALA A 211 -12.70 5.85 -0.69
C ALA A 211 -12.50 6.00 0.85
N PRO A 212 -12.11 4.97 1.63
CA PRO A 212 -11.94 5.14 3.08
C PRO A 212 -10.73 6.01 3.47
N PHE A 213 -10.01 6.67 2.55
CA PHE A 213 -8.79 7.39 2.86
C PHE A 213 -9.09 8.85 3.22
N SER A 214 -9.12 9.16 4.51
CA SER A 214 -9.42 10.50 5.02
C SER A 214 -8.47 11.56 4.46
N ALA A 215 -7.18 11.26 4.32
CA ALA A 215 -6.18 12.19 3.78
C ALA A 215 -6.47 12.71 2.35
N MET A 216 -7.42 12.10 1.64
CA MET A 216 -7.88 12.57 0.33
C MET A 216 -8.60 13.91 0.41
N HIS A 217 -9.20 14.30 1.55
CA HIS A 217 -9.90 15.58 1.71
C HIS A 217 -8.97 16.79 1.57
N THR A 218 -7.69 16.65 1.94
CA THR A 218 -6.65 17.67 1.73
C THR A 218 -5.98 17.55 0.35
N GLY A 219 -6.52 16.75 -0.56
CA GLY A 219 -5.91 16.45 -1.84
C GLY A 219 -4.72 15.49 -1.75
N GLY A 220 -4.63 14.67 -0.69
CA GLY A 220 -3.59 13.67 -0.51
C GLY A 220 -3.54 12.60 -1.61
N ALA A 221 -2.54 11.74 -1.53
CA ALA A 221 -2.29 10.67 -2.51
C ALA A 221 -2.22 9.27 -1.86
N ALA A 222 -2.85 9.09 -0.70
CA ALA A 222 -2.80 7.82 0.04
C ALA A 222 -3.50 6.69 -0.71
N LEU A 223 -4.71 6.95 -1.25
CA LEU A 223 -5.43 6.01 -2.11
C LEU A 223 -4.62 5.67 -3.37
N ASP A 224 -4.06 6.69 -4.02
CA ASP A 224 -3.21 6.52 -5.21
C ASP A 224 -1.98 5.62 -4.90
N GLY A 225 -1.33 5.88 -3.77
CA GLY A 225 -0.23 5.07 -3.26
C GLY A 225 -0.65 3.61 -3.03
N TYR A 226 -1.78 3.39 -2.37
CA TYR A 226 -2.29 2.03 -2.10
C TYR A 226 -2.63 1.27 -3.40
N LEU A 227 -3.35 1.89 -4.33
CA LEU A 227 -3.73 1.27 -5.60
C LEU A 227 -2.50 0.93 -6.46
N SER A 228 -1.51 1.83 -6.51
CA SER A 228 -0.26 1.58 -7.25
C SER A 228 0.56 0.43 -6.67
N LEU A 229 0.54 0.23 -5.34
CA LEU A 229 1.18 -0.90 -4.67
C LEU A 229 0.47 -2.23 -4.96
N CYS A 230 -0.86 -2.23 -5.05
CA CYS A 230 -1.64 -3.45 -5.24
C CYS A 230 -1.56 -4.01 -6.66
N LEU A 231 -1.47 -3.14 -7.67
CA LEU A 231 -1.51 -3.53 -9.08
C LEU A 231 -0.46 -4.59 -9.48
N PRO A 232 0.84 -4.44 -9.17
CA PRO A 232 1.84 -5.47 -9.49
C PRO A 232 1.60 -6.80 -8.75
N LEU A 233 0.90 -6.79 -7.61
CA LEU A 233 0.61 -7.99 -6.83
C LEU A 233 -0.47 -8.89 -7.46
N LEU A 234 -1.25 -8.37 -8.42
CA LEU A 234 -2.21 -9.17 -9.20
C LEU A 234 -1.52 -10.08 -10.23
N ALA A 235 -0.30 -9.76 -10.65
CA ALA A 235 0.38 -10.46 -11.74
C ALA A 235 0.59 -11.97 -11.51
N PRO A 236 1.01 -12.45 -10.32
CA PRO A 236 1.16 -13.88 -10.08
C PRO A 236 -0.16 -14.65 -10.18
N TRP A 237 -1.29 -14.01 -9.89
CA TRP A 237 -2.62 -14.62 -10.00
C TRP A 237 -3.10 -14.69 -11.45
N LEU A 238 -2.72 -13.71 -12.27
CA LEU A 238 -3.03 -13.66 -13.71
C LEU A 238 -2.09 -14.54 -14.55
N ALA A 239 -0.81 -14.63 -14.21
CA ALA A 239 0.21 -15.33 -14.99
C ALA A 239 0.47 -16.79 -14.56
N GLY A 240 0.10 -17.17 -13.33
CA GLY A 240 0.35 -18.51 -12.82
C GLY A 240 -0.67 -19.55 -13.30
N PRO A 241 -0.33 -20.86 -13.30
CA PRO A 241 -1.30 -21.93 -13.52
C PRO A 241 -2.41 -21.80 -12.48
N SER A 242 -3.58 -21.38 -12.93
CA SER A 242 -4.72 -20.97 -12.11
C SER A 242 -5.98 -21.67 -12.60
N GLY A 243 -6.84 -22.07 -11.67
CA GLY A 243 -8.22 -22.42 -12.02
C GLY A 243 -8.96 -21.19 -12.55
N ARG A 244 -9.90 -21.40 -13.48
CA ARG A 244 -10.68 -20.33 -14.13
C ARG A 244 -11.21 -19.29 -13.14
N LEU A 245 -11.72 -19.73 -11.99
CA LEU A 245 -12.21 -18.85 -10.92
C LEU A 245 -11.17 -17.84 -10.43
N ARG A 246 -9.93 -18.27 -10.20
CA ARG A 246 -8.86 -17.38 -9.70
C ARG A 246 -8.52 -16.30 -10.72
N THR A 247 -8.44 -16.66 -12.00
CA THR A 247 -8.22 -15.71 -13.09
C THR A 247 -9.39 -14.73 -13.21
N THR A 248 -10.63 -15.21 -13.15
CA THR A 248 -11.83 -14.37 -13.18
C THR A 248 -11.84 -13.37 -12.04
N VAL A 249 -11.55 -13.81 -10.81
CA VAL A 249 -11.47 -12.92 -9.63
C VAL A 249 -10.36 -11.88 -9.81
N ALA A 250 -9.17 -12.29 -10.27
CA ALA A 250 -8.06 -11.36 -10.50
C ALA A 250 -8.38 -10.32 -11.59
N LEU A 251 -9.07 -10.72 -12.67
CA LEU A 251 -9.51 -9.79 -13.72
C LEU A 251 -10.61 -8.85 -13.22
N ALA A 252 -11.56 -9.33 -12.43
CA ALA A 252 -12.59 -8.50 -11.82
C ALA A 252 -11.98 -7.47 -10.87
N LEU A 253 -11.02 -7.89 -10.02
CA LEU A 253 -10.29 -6.97 -9.13
C LEU A 253 -9.45 -5.97 -9.90
N LEU A 254 -8.79 -6.39 -10.99
CA LEU A 254 -8.05 -5.49 -11.86
C LEU A 254 -8.96 -4.42 -12.46
N ALA A 255 -10.13 -4.82 -12.98
CA ALA A 255 -11.11 -3.88 -13.53
C ALA A 255 -11.65 -2.92 -12.47
N ALA A 256 -11.96 -3.43 -11.27
CA ALA A 256 -12.45 -2.63 -10.16
C ALA A 256 -11.39 -1.66 -9.62
N ALA A 257 -10.12 -2.08 -9.53
CA ALA A 257 -9.00 -1.24 -9.15
C ALA A 257 -8.69 -0.17 -10.20
N ALA A 258 -8.78 -0.53 -11.49
CA ALA A 258 -8.64 0.40 -12.60
C ALA A 258 -9.77 1.45 -12.56
N TYR A 259 -11.02 1.03 -12.35
CA TYR A 259 -12.15 1.93 -12.16
C TYR A 259 -11.90 2.89 -10.98
N ALA A 260 -11.58 2.36 -9.81
CA ALA A 260 -11.31 3.17 -8.61
C ALA A 260 -10.20 4.20 -8.89
N GLY A 261 -9.09 3.76 -9.51
CA GLY A 261 -7.99 4.64 -9.89
C GLY A 261 -8.35 5.71 -10.91
N LEU A 262 -9.15 5.38 -11.93
CA LEU A 262 -9.66 6.35 -12.91
C LEU A 262 -10.56 7.39 -12.24
N THR A 263 -11.39 6.98 -11.29
CA THR A 263 -12.28 7.89 -10.56
C THR A 263 -11.56 8.75 -9.51
N THR A 264 -10.25 8.55 -9.27
CA THR A 264 -9.45 9.51 -8.51
C THR A 264 -8.94 10.66 -9.36
N PHE A 265 -9.09 10.61 -10.69
CA PHE A 265 -8.57 11.64 -11.61
C PHE A 265 -7.13 12.04 -11.27
N SER A 266 -6.28 11.05 -10.96
CA SER A 266 -4.91 11.28 -10.53
C SER A 266 -3.91 10.96 -11.64
N ARG A 267 -3.24 12.01 -12.14
CA ARG A 267 -2.22 11.89 -13.20
C ARG A 267 -1.07 10.97 -12.80
N THR A 268 -0.67 11.01 -11.53
CA THR A 268 0.43 10.19 -11.00
C THR A 268 0.01 8.73 -10.90
N LEU A 269 -1.24 8.45 -10.51
CA LEU A 269 -1.76 7.09 -10.46
C LEU A 269 -1.86 6.46 -11.84
N TYR A 270 -2.30 7.24 -12.83
CA TYR A 270 -2.39 6.83 -14.22
C TYR A 270 -1.01 6.41 -14.74
N LEU A 271 0.01 7.25 -14.51
CA LEU A 271 1.38 6.90 -14.83
C LEU A 271 1.84 5.63 -14.09
N ALA A 272 1.54 5.50 -12.80
CA ALA A 272 1.92 4.34 -11.99
C ALA A 272 1.30 3.04 -12.52
N PHE A 273 0.05 3.08 -13.00
CA PHE A 273 -0.60 1.93 -13.65
C PHE A 273 0.11 1.54 -14.94
N GLY A 274 0.44 2.52 -15.79
CA GLY A 274 1.20 2.28 -17.02
C GLY A 274 2.59 1.67 -16.73
N VAL A 275 3.33 2.24 -15.78
CA VAL A 275 4.64 1.74 -15.35
C VAL A 275 4.55 0.32 -14.77
N SER A 276 3.53 0.05 -13.95
CA SER A 276 3.30 -1.29 -13.40
C SER A 276 3.03 -2.32 -14.50
N ALA A 277 2.18 -2.00 -15.47
CA ALA A 277 1.92 -2.88 -16.61
C ALA A 277 3.20 -3.17 -17.43
N LEU A 278 4.02 -2.14 -17.68
CA LEU A 278 5.31 -2.28 -18.38
C LEU A 278 6.32 -3.12 -17.59
N LEU A 279 6.40 -2.92 -16.27
CA LEU A 279 7.25 -3.72 -15.39
C LEU A 279 6.85 -5.19 -15.39
N LEU A 280 5.56 -5.47 -15.20
CA LEU A 280 5.03 -6.83 -15.24
C LEU A 280 5.33 -7.50 -16.59
N TRP A 281 5.13 -6.77 -17.67
CA TRP A 281 5.49 -7.23 -19.01
C TRP A 281 6.99 -7.54 -19.16
N ALA A 282 7.86 -6.63 -18.70
CA ALA A 282 9.31 -6.80 -18.79
C ALA A 282 9.83 -7.98 -17.96
N LEU A 283 9.19 -8.30 -16.83
CA LEU A 283 9.54 -9.46 -15.99
C LEU A 283 9.31 -10.81 -16.68
N HIS A 284 8.49 -10.85 -17.73
CA HIS A 284 8.24 -12.04 -18.55
C HIS A 284 9.11 -12.10 -19.82
N ARG A 285 10.11 -11.21 -19.96
CA ARG A 285 11.03 -11.17 -21.10
C ARG A 285 12.47 -11.45 -20.67
N PRO A 286 13.31 -11.98 -21.59
CA PRO A 286 14.75 -12.09 -21.34
C PRO A 286 15.37 -10.73 -21.04
N ALA A 287 16.42 -10.74 -20.22
CA ALA A 287 17.05 -9.51 -19.73
C ALA A 287 17.46 -8.58 -20.90
N PRO A 288 17.03 -7.31 -20.89
CA PRO A 288 17.28 -6.42 -22.00
C PRO A 288 18.76 -6.02 -22.10
N THR A 289 19.28 -6.00 -23.33
CA THR A 289 20.62 -5.48 -23.64
C THR A 289 20.72 -4.00 -23.23
N PRO A 290 21.92 -3.44 -22.98
CA PRO A 290 22.08 -2.03 -22.61
C PRO A 290 21.44 -1.07 -23.63
N ARG A 291 21.49 -1.41 -24.94
CA ARG A 291 20.80 -0.65 -26.00
C ARG A 291 19.29 -0.71 -25.85
N GLN A 292 18.71 -1.88 -25.56
CA GLN A 292 17.28 -2.02 -25.31
C GLN A 292 16.83 -1.25 -24.05
N ARG A 293 17.67 -1.22 -23.01
CA ARG A 293 17.41 -0.41 -21.80
C ARG A 293 17.39 1.09 -22.12
N ALA A 294 18.33 1.59 -22.92
CA ALA A 294 18.36 2.98 -23.35
C ALA A 294 17.14 3.34 -24.22
N LEU A 295 16.76 2.47 -25.16
CA LEU A 295 15.57 2.66 -25.99
C LEU A 295 14.27 2.60 -25.18
N ALA A 296 14.18 1.71 -24.20
CA ALA A 296 13.03 1.63 -23.30
C ALA A 296 12.91 2.88 -22.41
N ALA A 297 14.04 3.39 -21.88
CA ALA A 297 14.07 4.64 -21.13
C ALA A 297 13.63 5.83 -22.01
N LEU A 298 14.12 5.90 -23.26
CA LEU A 298 13.71 6.93 -24.21
C LEU A 298 12.21 6.82 -24.53
N ALA A 299 11.70 5.62 -24.79
CA ALA A 299 10.28 5.38 -25.05
C ALA A 299 9.41 5.76 -23.84
N LEU A 300 9.86 5.49 -22.62
CA LEU A 300 9.19 5.92 -21.37
C LEU A 300 9.13 7.44 -21.27
N VAL A 301 10.23 8.14 -21.56
CA VAL A 301 10.28 9.61 -21.55
C VAL A 301 9.34 10.17 -22.63
N LEU A 302 9.38 9.66 -23.85
CA LEU A 302 8.50 10.09 -24.94
C LEU A 302 7.02 9.82 -24.62
N ALA A 303 6.70 8.66 -24.05
CA ALA A 303 5.35 8.33 -23.62
C ALA A 303 4.88 9.27 -22.51
N ALA A 304 5.72 9.58 -21.52
CA ALA A 304 5.39 10.53 -20.46
C ALA A 304 5.14 11.95 -21.01
N SER A 305 5.98 12.40 -21.96
CA SER A 305 5.80 13.69 -22.64
C SER A 305 4.52 13.72 -23.47
N ALA A 306 4.23 12.67 -24.25
CA ALA A 306 3.01 12.56 -25.04
C ALA A 306 1.76 12.53 -24.16
N LEU A 307 1.77 11.78 -23.05
CA LEU A 307 0.68 11.75 -22.08
C LEU A 307 0.44 13.13 -21.43
N THR A 308 1.51 13.90 -21.19
CA THR A 308 1.41 15.28 -20.69
C THR A 308 0.73 16.20 -21.71
N LEU A 309 1.08 16.08 -23.00
CA LEU A 309 0.46 16.84 -24.08
C LEU A 309 -1.01 16.46 -24.30
N VAL A 310 -1.33 15.16 -24.30
CA VAL A 310 -2.70 14.66 -24.38
C VAL A 310 -3.53 15.18 -23.21
N PHE A 311 -2.96 15.20 -22.00
CA PHE A 311 -3.62 15.79 -20.84
C PHE A 311 -3.89 17.28 -21.02
N SER A 312 -2.94 18.06 -21.55
CA SER A 312 -3.14 19.50 -21.76
C SER A 312 -4.27 19.84 -22.76
N ALA A 313 -4.55 18.95 -23.71
CA ALA A 313 -5.58 19.17 -24.72
C ALA A 313 -6.93 18.50 -24.39
N GLY A 314 -6.90 17.30 -23.81
CA GLY A 314 -8.08 16.44 -23.62
C GLY A 314 -8.41 16.11 -22.16
N GLY A 315 -7.68 16.70 -21.20
CA GLY A 315 -7.86 16.46 -19.78
C GLY A 315 -7.75 14.98 -19.39
N TYR A 316 -8.46 14.58 -18.34
CA TYR A 316 -8.42 13.20 -17.83
C TYR A 316 -9.02 12.17 -18.78
N ARG A 317 -9.99 12.57 -19.62
CA ARG A 317 -10.63 11.68 -20.61
C ARG A 317 -9.65 11.34 -21.74
N GLY A 318 -8.94 12.34 -22.25
CA GLY A 318 -7.88 12.14 -23.23
C GLY A 318 -6.75 11.28 -22.66
N LEU A 319 -6.33 11.55 -21.43
CA LEU A 319 -5.26 10.80 -20.78
C LEU A 319 -5.63 9.32 -20.57
N ALA A 320 -6.86 9.03 -20.14
CA ALA A 320 -7.36 7.66 -19.99
C ALA A 320 -7.41 6.92 -21.33
N ALA A 321 -7.89 7.58 -22.39
CA ALA A 321 -7.92 7.01 -23.74
C ALA A 321 -6.51 6.70 -24.26
N ALA A 322 -5.56 7.62 -24.09
CA ALA A 322 -4.17 7.42 -24.48
C ALA A 322 -3.51 6.25 -23.73
N MET A 323 -3.78 6.09 -22.43
CA MET A 323 -3.31 4.93 -21.69
C MET A 323 -3.89 3.62 -22.20
N LEU A 324 -5.18 3.56 -22.49
CA LEU A 324 -5.81 2.37 -23.07
C LEU A 324 -5.17 2.00 -24.41
N VAL A 325 -4.90 2.99 -25.26
CA VAL A 325 -4.20 2.79 -26.54
C VAL A 325 -2.77 2.29 -26.31
N LEU A 326 -2.01 2.86 -25.37
CA LEU A 326 -0.66 2.40 -25.04
C LEU A 326 -0.66 0.95 -24.52
N CYS A 327 -1.60 0.60 -23.66
CA CYS A 327 -1.78 -0.77 -23.17
C CYS A 327 -2.16 -1.73 -24.32
N ALA A 328 -3.09 -1.33 -25.19
CA ALA A 328 -3.50 -2.13 -26.35
C ALA A 328 -2.37 -2.29 -27.36
N ALA A 329 -1.61 -1.23 -27.64
CA ALA A 329 -0.43 -1.26 -28.50
C ALA A 329 0.67 -2.15 -27.93
N GLY A 330 0.93 -2.07 -26.62
CA GLY A 330 1.85 -2.98 -25.92
C GLY A 330 1.41 -4.44 -26.02
N TRP A 331 0.10 -4.71 -25.95
CA TRP A 331 -0.48 -6.06 -26.11
C TRP A 331 -0.52 -6.55 -27.57
N LEU A 332 -0.66 -5.67 -28.56
CA LEU A 332 -0.58 -6.06 -29.98
C LEU A 332 0.88 -6.32 -30.38
N ALA A 333 1.81 -5.48 -29.90
CA ALA A 333 3.24 -5.66 -30.12
C ALA A 333 3.79 -6.98 -29.52
N THR A 334 3.04 -7.63 -28.60
CA THR A 334 3.40 -8.95 -28.09
C THR A 334 2.85 -10.11 -28.92
N ARG A 335 1.78 -9.91 -29.69
CA ARG A 335 1.21 -10.95 -30.56
C ARG A 335 2.05 -11.24 -31.81
N GLY A 336 2.85 -10.28 -32.26
CA GLY A 336 3.79 -10.45 -33.37
C GLY A 336 5.07 -11.25 -33.02
N LEU A 337 5.27 -11.59 -31.75
CA LEU A 337 6.36 -12.43 -31.27
C LEU A 337 5.77 -13.81 -30.95
N GLY A 338 5.78 -14.69 -31.94
CA GLY A 338 5.11 -16.00 -31.92
C GLY A 338 5.28 -16.77 -30.61
N TRP A 339 4.16 -16.98 -29.92
CA TRP A 339 3.99 -18.00 -28.88
C TRP A 339 3.41 -19.28 -29.50
N ARG A 340 4.00 -19.73 -30.59
CA ARG A 340 3.82 -21.08 -31.10
C ARG A 340 5.22 -21.68 -31.24
N ASP A 341 5.43 -22.71 -30.43
CA ASP A 341 6.49 -23.71 -30.49
C ASP A 341 7.86 -23.33 -29.90
N ALA A 342 8.00 -23.56 -28.58
CA ALA A 342 9.15 -24.22 -27.92
C ALA A 342 8.82 -24.56 -26.46
#